data_AF-H0TKH1-F1
#
_entry.id   AF-H0TKH1-F1
#
_cell.length_a   1.000
_cell.length_b   1.000
_cell.length_c   1.000
_cell.angle_alpha   90.00
_cell.angle_beta   90.00
_cell.angle_gamma   90.00
#
_symmetry.space_group_name_H-M   'P 1'
#
loop_
_entity.id
_entity.type
_entity.pdbx_description
1 polymer ?
#
loop_
_entity_poly.entity_id
_entity_poly.type
_entity_poly.pdbx_seq_one_letter_code
_entity_poly.pdbx_strand_id
1 'polypeptide(L)' 'MHGFLHLIGYDHETDDEADEMETLEREILAHLGIPDPYADRERMN' A
#
# COMPACT_ATOMS: atom_id res chain seq x y z
N MET A 1 5.80 -2.42 4.59
CA MET A 1 5.88 -0.96 4.76
C MET A 1 4.63 -0.44 5.48
N HIS A 2 3.51 -1.16 5.36
CA HIS A 2 2.23 -0.99 6.06
C HIS A 2 2.32 -0.48 7.49
N GLY A 3 3.01 -1.21 8.38
CA GLY A 3 3.10 -0.83 9.79
C GLY A 3 3.83 0.51 10.02
N PHE A 4 4.76 0.89 9.15
CA PHE A 4 5.42 2.20 9.23
C PHE A 4 4.49 3.33 8.77
N LEU A 5 3.70 3.10 7.73
CA LEU A 5 2.69 4.06 7.26
C LEU A 5 1.65 4.35 8.35
N HIS A 6 1.20 3.32 9.08
CA HIS A 6 0.38 3.48 10.29
C HIS A 6 1.03 4.35 11.36
N LEU A 7 2.32 4.13 11.65
CA LEU A 7 3.04 4.91 12.67
C LEU A 7 3.18 6.39 12.35
N ILE A 8 3.10 6.77 11.07
CA ILE A 8 3.19 8.17 10.62
C ILE A 8 1.82 8.78 10.27
N GLY A 9 0.72 8.05 10.53
CA GLY A 9 -0.65 8.59 10.48
C GLY A 9 -1.45 8.27 9.22
N TYR A 10 -0.99 7.35 8.37
CA TYR A 10 -1.86 6.77 7.34
C TYR A 10 -2.73 5.69 7.97
N ASP A 11 -3.97 5.59 7.51
CA ASP A 11 -4.90 4.54 7.91
C ASP A 11 -5.61 3.98 6.66
N HIS A 12 -6.48 3.00 6.85
CA HIS A 12 -7.27 2.37 5.80
C HIS A 12 -8.67 1.99 6.33
N GLU A 13 -9.29 2.86 7.13
CA GLU A 13 -10.64 2.62 7.66
C GLU A 13 -11.71 2.75 6.55
N THR A 14 -11.45 3.60 5.55
CA THR A 14 -12.26 3.77 4.35
C THR A 14 -11.54 3.28 3.10
N ASP A 15 -12.30 3.00 2.03
CA ASP A 15 -11.74 2.57 0.74
C ASP A 15 -10.80 3.63 0.14
N ASP A 16 -11.16 4.91 0.25
CA ASP A 16 -10.31 6.03 -0.24
C ASP A 16 -8.97 6.09 0.52
N GLU A 17 -9.00 5.96 1.85
CA GLU A 17 -7.79 5.92 2.67
C GLU A 17 -6.93 4.69 2.36
N ALA A 18 -7.56 3.53 2.15
CA ALA A 18 -6.88 2.32 1.75
C ALA A 18 -6.18 2.51 0.39
N ASP A 19 -6.88 3.06 -0.60
CA ASP A 19 -6.32 3.29 -1.93
C ASP A 19 -5.10 4.24 -1.87
N GLU A 20 -5.18 5.31 -1.09
CA GLU A 20 -4.05 6.24 -0.86
C GLU A 20 -2.86 5.55 -0.18
N MET A 21 -3.11 4.85 0.93
CA MET A 21 -2.07 4.20 1.73
C MET A 21 -1.37 3.08 0.95
N GLU A 22 -2.15 2.25 0.25
CA GLU A 22 -1.63 1.13 -0.52
C GLU A 22 -0.87 1.60 -1.77
N THR A 23 -1.29 2.70 -2.40
CA THR A 23 -0.53 3.33 -3.49
C THR A 23 0.84 3.76 -3.01
N LEU A 24 0.92 4.42 -1.85
CA LEU A 24 2.18 4.85 -1.26
C LEU A 24 3.06 3.64 -0.86
N GLU A 25 2.47 2.58 -0.29
CA GLU A 25 3.21 1.35 0.00
C GLU A 25 3.83 0.74 -1.27
N ARG A 26 3.07 0.64 -2.36
CA ARG A 26 3.56 0.13 -3.65
C ARG A 26 4.73 0.96 -4.17
N GLU A 27 4.60 2.28 -4.16
CA GLU A 27 5.67 3.19 -4.62
C GLU A 27 6.95 3.00 -3.81
N ILE A 28 6.87 2.95 -2.48
CA ILE A 28 8.06 2.78 -1.64
C ILE A 28 8.69 1.40 -1.86
N LEU A 29 7.90 0.34 -1.93
CA LEU A 29 8.41 -1.01 -2.16
C LEU A 29 9.08 -1.13 -3.54
N ALA A 30 8.52 -0.51 -4.58
CA ALA A 30 9.12 -0.48 -5.91
C ALA A 30 10.50 0.21 -5.92
N HIS A 31 10.66 1.32 -5.19
CA HIS A 31 11.96 1.99 -5.03
C HIS A 31 12.99 1.12 -4.29
N LEU A 32 12.53 0.22 -3.43
CA LEU A 32 13.36 -0.75 -2.71
C LEU A 32 13.60 -2.05 -3.52
N GLY A 33 13.02 -2.17 -4.71
CA GLY A 33 13.09 -3.39 -5.53
C GLY A 33 12.32 -4.58 -4.94
N ILE A 34 11.35 -4.32 -4.05
CA ILE A 34 10.49 -5.32 -3.42
C ILE A 34 9.21 -5.44 -4.26
N PRO A 35 8.75 -6.66 -4.59
CA PRO A 35 7.51 -6.86 -5.35
C PRO A 35 6.28 -6.25 -4.68
N ASP A 36 5.33 -5.80 -5.51
CA ASP A 36 4.04 -5.28 -5.06
C ASP A 36 3.20 -6.38 -4.37
N PRO A 37 2.85 -6.21 -3.08
CA PRO A 37 2.06 -7.19 -2.32
C PRO A 37 0.58 -7.25 -2.75
N TYR A 38 0.07 -6.27 -3.49
CA TYR A 38 -1.32 -6.19 -3.96
C TYR A 38 -1.50 -6.65 -5.40
N ALA A 39 -0.42 -7.02 -6.09
CA ALA A 39 -0.46 -7.41 -7.50
C ALA A 39 -1.43 -8.57 -7.79
N ASP A 40 -1.62 -9.48 -6.84
CA ASP A 40 -2.57 -10.60 -6.99
C ASP A 40 -4.03 -10.14 -6.89
N ARG A 41 -4.33 -9.14 -6.06
CA ARG A 41 -5.68 -8.57 -5.94
C ARG A 41 -6.10 -7.90 -7.24
N GLU A 42 -5.20 -7.17 -7.88
CA GLU A 42 -5.46 -6.51 -9.17
C GLU A 42 -5.67 -7.49 -10.32
N ARG A 43 -5.03 -8.67 -10.27
CA ARG A 43 -5.21 -9.71 -11.29
C ARG A 43 -6.56 -10.44 -11.20
N MET A 44 -7.25 -10.31 -10.08
CA MET A 44 -8.55 -10.97 -9.83
C MET A 44 -9.74 -10.05 -10.07
N ASN A 45 -9.50 -8.76 -10.31
CA ASN A 45 -10.48 -7.76 -10.71
C ASN A 45 -10.60 -7.67 -12.24
#